data_AF-E7NBR0-F1
#
_entry.id   AF-E7NBR0-F1
#
_cell.length_a   1.000
_cell.length_b   1.000
_cell.length_c   1.000
_cell.angle_alpha   90.00
_cell.angle_beta   90.00
_cell.angle_gamma   90.00
#
_symmetry.space_group_name_H-M   'P 1'
#
loop_
_entity.id
_entity.type
_entity.pdbx_description
1 polymer ?
#
loop_
_entity_poly.entity_id
_entity_poly.type
_entity_poly.pdbx_seq_one_letter_code
_entity_poly.pdbx_strand_id
1 'polypeptide(L)'
;QGKSVRFAPVDLPESARMKVTRLYPGTVLKPATRTIVVPAPGTNRMGGAALSGEEVVRWAEVLLHAVVEGDSSYETEATTYRKRR
;
A
#
# COMPACT_ATOMS: atom_id res chain seq x y z
N GLN A 1 -0.52 3.63 -17.77
CA GLN A 1 0.16 2.53 -17.08
C GLN A 1 1.03 3.15 -15.99
N GLY A 2 1.11 2.74 -14.72
CA GLY A 2 0.40 1.71 -13.98
C GLY A 2 -0.05 2.28 -12.63
N LYS A 3 -1.27 1.91 -12.22
CA LYS A 3 -1.97 2.48 -11.04
C LYS A 3 -1.64 1.75 -9.73
N SER A 4 -0.55 0.96 -9.72
CA SER A 4 -0.18 0.08 -8.61
C SER A 4 1.33 -0.05 -8.49
N VAL A 5 1.79 -0.13 -7.25
CA VAL A 5 3.19 -0.30 -6.86
C VAL A 5 3.42 -1.76 -6.48
N ARG A 6 4.53 -2.33 -6.94
CA ARG A 6 4.90 -3.73 -6.67
C ARG A 6 6.08 -3.74 -5.70
N PHE A 7 5.97 -4.55 -4.66
CA PHE A 7 7.05 -4.80 -3.72
C PHE A 7 7.47 -6.28 -3.84
N ALA A 8 8.76 -6.51 -4.12
CA ALA A 8 9.36 -7.83 -4.22
C ALA A 8 10.88 -7.75 -4.00
N PRO A 9 11.52 -8.80 -3.44
CA PRO A 9 10.92 -9.93 -2.75
C PRO A 9 10.53 -9.54 -1.31
N VAL A 10 9.30 -9.81 -0.89
CA VAL A 10 8.87 -9.55 0.49
C VAL A 10 8.18 -10.78 1.07
N ASP A 11 8.61 -11.20 2.25
CA ASP A 11 7.97 -12.28 2.99
C ASP A 11 7.08 -11.69 4.08
N LEU A 12 5.79 -11.57 3.77
CA LEU A 12 4.84 -11.03 4.73
C LEU A 12 4.30 -12.15 5.62
N PRO A 13 4.31 -11.98 6.95
CA PRO A 13 3.52 -12.83 7.83
C PRO A 13 2.03 -12.69 7.52
N GLU A 14 1.23 -13.68 7.90
CA GLU A 14 -0.21 -13.69 7.59
C GLU A 14 -0.95 -12.47 8.15
N SER A 15 -0.54 -11.98 9.34
CA SER A 15 -1.06 -10.75 9.95
C SER A 15 -0.84 -9.52 9.06
N ALA A 16 0.34 -9.40 8.43
CA ALA A 16 0.66 -8.32 7.52
C ALA A 16 -0.14 -8.42 6.21
N ARG A 17 -0.37 -9.64 5.70
CA ARG A 17 -1.22 -9.88 4.53
C ARG A 17 -2.67 -9.46 4.77
N MET A 18 -3.22 -9.79 5.93
CA MET A 18 -4.55 -9.35 6.34
C MET A 18 -4.60 -7.82 6.53
N LYS A 19 -3.56 -7.23 7.12
CA LYS A 19 -3.48 -5.78 7.33
C LYS A 19 -3.46 -5.04 5.98
N VAL A 20 -2.63 -5.45 5.03
CA VAL A 20 -2.54 -4.77 3.72
C VAL A 20 -3.81 -4.93 2.88
N THR A 21 -4.47 -6.11 2.91
CA THR A 21 -5.75 -6.30 2.20
C THR A 21 -6.88 -5.50 2.83
N ARG A 22 -6.87 -5.31 4.17
CA ARG A 22 -7.83 -4.44 4.89
C ARG A 22 -7.58 -2.95 4.63
N LEU A 23 -6.33 -2.50 4.64
CA LEU A 23 -5.98 -1.09 4.42
C LEU A 23 -6.11 -0.69 2.94
N TYR A 24 -5.75 -1.59 2.04
CA TYR A 24 -5.68 -1.35 0.60
C TYR A 24 -6.46 -2.43 -0.18
N PRO A 25 -7.79 -2.27 -0.31
CA PRO A 25 -8.60 -3.21 -1.08
C PRO A 25 -8.20 -3.19 -2.56
N GLY A 26 -8.05 -4.38 -3.15
CA GLY A 26 -7.49 -4.56 -4.50
C GLY A 26 -5.97 -4.85 -4.51
N THR A 27 -5.35 -5.03 -3.34
CA THR A 27 -4.00 -5.59 -3.24
C THR A 27 -3.97 -7.01 -3.80
N VAL A 28 -3.01 -7.29 -4.68
CA VAL A 28 -2.79 -8.64 -5.23
C VAL A 28 -1.53 -9.22 -4.60
N LEU A 29 -1.70 -10.31 -3.87
CA LEU A 29 -0.60 -11.07 -3.29
C LEU A 29 -0.22 -12.21 -4.25
N LYS A 30 1.06 -12.31 -4.60
CA LYS A 30 1.61 -13.38 -5.42
C LYS A 30 2.61 -14.18 -4.57
N PRO A 31 2.16 -15.22 -3.84
CA PRO A 31 3.03 -15.98 -2.94
C PRO A 31 4.14 -16.70 -3.69
N ALA A 32 3.86 -17.23 -4.89
CA ALA A 32 4.84 -17.93 -5.72
C ALA A 32 6.07 -17.06 -6.08
N THR A 33 5.89 -15.75 -6.25
CA THR A 33 6.97 -14.82 -6.57
C THR A 33 7.34 -13.91 -5.40
N ARG A 34 6.80 -14.16 -4.20
CA ARG A 34 6.98 -13.33 -2.99
C ARG A 34 6.79 -11.84 -3.30
N THR A 35 5.75 -11.54 -4.09
CA THR A 35 5.47 -10.20 -4.59
C THR A 35 4.11 -9.74 -4.09
N ILE A 36 4.03 -8.50 -3.64
CA ILE A 36 2.76 -7.84 -3.34
C ILE A 36 2.56 -6.67 -4.30
N VAL A 37 1.36 -6.53 -4.83
CA VAL A 37 0.99 -5.44 -5.75
C VAL A 37 -0.09 -4.62 -5.07
N VAL A 38 0.26 -3.42 -4.63
CA VAL A 38 -0.63 -2.54 -3.89
C VAL A 38 -1.07 -1.38 -4.79
N PRO A 39 -2.39 -1.13 -4.94
CA PRO A 39 -2.89 0.02 -5.67
C PRO A 39 -2.62 1.33 -4.92
N ALA A 40 -2.02 2.32 -5.59
CA ALA A 40 -1.69 3.60 -4.97
C ALA A 40 -2.96 4.42 -4.67
N PRO A 41 -2.99 5.20 -3.56
CA PRO A 41 -4.11 6.07 -3.21
C PRO A 41 -4.33 7.18 -4.26
N GLY A 42 -5.54 7.73 -4.37
CA GLY A 42 -5.84 8.82 -5.32
C GLY A 42 -5.98 8.39 -6.78
N THR A 43 -5.36 7.28 -7.20
CA THR A 43 -5.44 6.76 -8.59
C THR A 43 -6.81 6.21 -9.00
N ASN A 44 -7.73 6.06 -8.04
CA ASN A 44 -9.02 5.40 -8.23
C ASN A 44 -10.22 6.36 -8.35
N ARG A 45 -10.05 7.66 -8.03
CA ARG A 45 -11.05 8.65 -8.41
C ARG A 45 -10.90 8.94 -9.89
N MET A 46 -11.90 8.58 -10.70
CA MET A 46 -12.08 9.25 -11.98
C MET A 46 -12.19 10.75 -11.70
N GLY A 47 -11.15 11.53 -12.04
CA GLY A 47 -11.08 12.98 -11.82
C GLY A 47 -10.36 13.46 -10.55
N GLY A 48 -9.78 12.57 -9.74
CA GLY A 48 -8.91 12.97 -8.62
C GLY A 48 -7.47 13.20 -9.08
N ALA A 49 -6.81 14.25 -8.60
CA ALA A 49 -5.40 14.49 -8.88
C ALA A 49 -4.58 13.25 -8.50
N ALA A 50 -3.79 12.72 -9.43
CA ALA A 50 -2.84 11.68 -9.13
C ALA A 50 -1.88 12.19 -8.05
N LEU A 51 -1.53 11.33 -7.09
CA LEU A 51 -0.48 11.66 -6.12
C LEU A 51 0.78 12.11 -6.88
N SER A 52 1.39 13.20 -6.42
CA SER A 52 2.71 13.60 -6.90
C SER A 52 3.74 12.50 -6.63
N GLY A 53 4.84 12.48 -7.38
CA GLY A 53 5.88 11.46 -7.19
C GLY A 53 6.39 11.37 -5.75
N GLU A 54 6.53 12.51 -5.08
CA GLU A 54 6.92 12.60 -3.67
C GLU A 54 5.86 11.99 -2.73
N GLU A 55 4.58 12.27 -2.96
CA GLU A 55 3.50 11.67 -2.19
C GLU A 55 3.40 10.15 -2.36
N VAL A 56 3.73 9.63 -3.55
CA VAL A 56 3.78 8.18 -3.79
C VAL A 56 4.93 7.55 -3.00
N VAL A 57 6.10 8.19 -2.95
CA VAL A 57 7.23 7.70 -2.16
C VAL A 57 6.89 7.73 -0.67
N ARG A 58 6.32 8.83 -0.16
CA ARG A 58 5.90 8.91 1.24
C ARG A 58 4.84 7.87 1.60
N TRP A 59 3.85 7.66 0.73
CA TRP A 59 2.86 6.61 0.92
C TRP A 59 3.50 5.21 0.97
N ALA A 60 4.47 4.93 0.09
CA ALA A 60 5.16 3.65 0.06
C ALA A 60 5.98 3.41 1.35
N GLU A 61 6.65 4.44 1.87
CA GLU A 61 7.34 4.42 3.17
C GLU A 61 6.36 4.08 4.31
N VAL A 62 5.26 4.81 4.41
CA VAL A 62 4.22 4.56 5.42
C VAL A 62 3.66 3.14 5.32
N LEU A 63 3.48 2.61 4.11
CA LEU A 63 3.04 1.23 3.91
C LEU A 63 4.08 0.22 4.41
N LEU A 64 5.36 0.44 4.11
CA LEU A 64 6.44 -0.44 4.56
C LEU A 64 6.52 -0.48 6.08
N HIS A 65 6.52 0.68 6.75
CA HIS A 65 6.56 0.71 8.23
C HIS A 65 5.29 0.09 8.86
N ALA A 66 4.10 0.42 8.35
CA ALA A 66 2.86 -0.07 8.95
C ALA A 66 2.58 -1.58 8.71
N VAL A 67 3.04 -2.12 7.57
CA VAL A 67 2.74 -3.50 7.13
C VAL A 67 3.93 -4.43 7.26
N VAL A 68 5.12 -4.01 6.84
CA VAL A 68 6.33 -4.84 6.85
C VAL A 68 6.97 -4.84 8.23
N GLU A 69 7.20 -3.65 8.81
CA GLU A 69 7.76 -3.53 10.16
C GLU A 69 6.69 -3.72 11.25
N GLY A 70 5.42 -3.50 10.92
CA GLY A 70 4.31 -3.64 11.86
C GLY A 70 4.21 -2.49 12.86
N ASP A 71 4.84 -1.35 12.58
CA ASP A 71 4.84 -0.18 13.45
C ASP A 71 3.44 0.45 13.52
N SER A 72 2.88 0.51 14.73
CA SER A 72 1.55 1.04 15.00
C SER A 72 1.48 2.57 14.89
N SER A 73 2.60 3.28 15.02
CA SER A 73 2.66 4.74 14.86
C SER A 73 2.32 5.17 13.43
N TYR A 74 2.76 4.38 12.43
CA TYR A 74 2.49 4.59 11.01
C TYR A 74 1.10 4.10 10.56
N GLU A 75 0.41 3.28 11.36
CA GLU A 75 -0.93 2.80 11.04
C GLU A 75 -1.94 3.96 10.95
N THR A 76 -1.79 4.98 11.80
CA THR A 76 -2.64 6.18 11.78
C THR A 76 -2.44 6.98 10.49
N GLU A 77 -1.20 7.17 10.05
CA GLU A 77 -0.88 7.84 8.78
C GLU A 77 -1.41 7.03 7.58
N ALA A 78 -1.27 5.69 7.60
CA ALA A 78 -1.80 4.79 6.57
C ALA A 78 -3.34 4.91 6.42
N THR A 79 -4.08 5.07 7.52
CA THR A 79 -5.54 5.28 7.45
C THR A 79 -5.94 6.61 6.83
N THR A 80 -5.06 7.61 6.83
CA THR A 80 -5.31 8.90 6.15
C THR A 80 -5.30 8.72 4.63
N TYR A 81 -4.38 7.91 4.11
CA TYR A 81 -4.34 7.56 2.68
C TYR A 81 -5.56 6.75 2.24
N ARG A 82 -6.15 5.93 3.12
CA ARG A 82 -7.44 5.26 2.86
C ARG A 82 -8.57 6.26 2.59
N LYS A 83 -8.64 7.37 3.35
CA LYS A 83 -9.71 8.38 3.19
C LYS A 83 -9.58 9.21 1.91
N ARG A 84 -8.39 9.26 1.29
CA ARG A 84 -8.15 9.95 0.02
C ARG A 84 -8.53 9.12 -1.22
N ARG A 85 -9.07 7.90 -1.03
CA ARG A 85 -9.43 6.98 -2.11
C ARG A 85 -10.85 7.16 -2.61
#